data_AF-A0A8T1BII7-F1
#
_entry.id   AF-A0A8T1BII7-F1
#
_cell.length_a   1.000
_cell.length_b   1.000
_cell.length_c   1.000
_cell.angle_alpha   90.00
_cell.angle_beta   90.00
_cell.angle_gamma   90.00
#
_symmetry.space_group_name_H-M   'P 1'
#
loop_
_entity.id
_entity.type
_entity.pdbx_description
1 polymer ?
#
loop_
_entity_poly.entity_id
_entity_poly.type
_entity_poly.pdbx_seq_one_letter_code
_entity_poly.pdbx_strand_id
1 'polypeptide(L)'
;MGDSIATTLALPLLWAALEPPDNYQYLLLLSKRKQKILCAYANAGGSPDLNPVERKEFFVTGDGSQLSLVVIDSSESADEESNTSTANTESVCARNNGARREFAALHSQIATGRRLMVEVMNEVQRSRRDSQREIQKTQAILRRFAMKPGLNREAITSDDHPETSANASAPQRGLVARLSKRPKDLFELWHEYQFGCGGLKPAKDFTAFERGFNKFAYSRRKVF
;
A
#
# COMPACT_ATOMS: atom_id res chain seq x y z
N MET A 1 -18.59 37.67 -7.37
CA MET A 1 -18.15 36.36 -7.94
C MET A 1 -17.82 36.43 -9.43
N GLY A 2 -18.52 37.24 -10.24
CA GLY A 2 -18.23 37.34 -11.68
C GLY A 2 -16.86 37.94 -12.00
N ASP A 3 -16.47 39.00 -11.28
CA ASP A 3 -15.23 39.74 -11.58
C ASP A 3 -13.96 38.91 -11.38
N SER A 4 -13.90 38.10 -10.31
CA SER A 4 -12.76 37.22 -10.04
C SER A 4 -12.57 36.12 -11.09
N ILE A 5 -13.68 35.64 -11.66
CA ILE A 5 -13.65 34.66 -12.74
C ILE A 5 -13.22 35.36 -14.04
N ALA A 6 -13.75 36.56 -14.30
CA ALA A 6 -13.39 37.36 -15.46
C ALA A 6 -11.90 37.70 -15.47
N THR A 7 -11.31 38.10 -14.35
CA THR A 7 -9.86 38.41 -14.26
C THR A 7 -9.00 37.17 -14.50
N THR A 8 -9.42 36.01 -13.99
CA THR A 8 -8.69 34.75 -14.17
C THR A 8 -8.73 34.27 -15.62
N LEU A 9 -9.88 34.40 -16.28
CA LEU A 9 -10.08 33.93 -17.65
C LEU A 9 -9.68 34.95 -18.72
N ALA A 10 -9.48 36.22 -18.38
CA ALA A 10 -9.16 37.27 -19.35
C ALA A 10 -7.91 36.93 -20.18
N LEU A 11 -6.82 36.55 -19.54
CA LEU A 11 -5.55 36.24 -20.21
C LEU A 11 -5.65 34.97 -21.09
N PRO A 12 -6.15 33.81 -20.59
CA PRO A 12 -6.34 32.63 -21.44
C PRO A 12 -7.28 32.85 -22.63
N LEU A 13 -8.36 33.61 -22.44
CA LEU A 13 -9.33 33.88 -23.50
C LEU A 13 -8.77 34.83 -24.56
N LEU A 14 -7.99 35.83 -24.16
CA LEU A 14 -7.28 36.72 -25.07
C LEU A 14 -6.24 35.93 -25.88
N TRP A 15 -5.45 35.10 -25.20
CA TRP A 15 -4.49 34.21 -25.85
C TRP A 15 -5.16 33.33 -26.90
N ALA A 16 -6.24 32.63 -26.52
CA ALA A 16 -6.97 31.74 -27.43
C ALA A 16 -7.68 32.47 -28.58
N ALA A 17 -7.99 33.76 -28.43
CA ALA A 17 -8.59 34.56 -29.49
C ALA A 17 -7.56 34.99 -30.56
N LEU A 18 -6.32 35.29 -30.15
CA LEU A 18 -5.23 35.73 -31.03
C LEU A 18 -4.45 34.57 -31.64
N GLU A 19 -4.57 33.36 -31.10
CA GLU A 19 -3.91 32.16 -31.62
C GLU A 19 -4.38 31.81 -33.06
N PRO A 20 -3.44 31.50 -33.97
CA PRO A 20 -3.77 31.05 -35.32
C PRO A 20 -4.46 29.67 -35.29
N PRO A 21 -5.46 29.45 -36.16
CA PRO A 21 -6.24 28.21 -36.18
C PRO A 21 -5.41 26.98 -36.60
N ASP A 22 -4.27 27.19 -37.26
CA ASP A 22 -3.46 26.12 -37.84
C ASP A 22 -2.69 25.30 -36.79
N ASN A 23 -2.55 25.82 -35.57
CA ASN A 23 -1.84 25.15 -34.48
C ASN A 23 -2.64 24.01 -33.82
N TYR A 24 -3.96 23.91 -34.05
CA TYR A 24 -4.83 22.96 -33.36
C TYR A 24 -5.84 22.30 -34.31
N GLN A 25 -6.05 21.00 -34.14
CA GLN A 25 -7.09 20.25 -34.88
C GLN A 25 -8.53 20.56 -34.43
N TYR A 26 -8.69 21.44 -33.43
CA TYR A 26 -9.98 21.79 -32.84
C TYR A 26 -10.12 23.30 -32.64
N LEU A 27 -11.36 23.78 -32.64
CA LEU A 27 -11.67 25.20 -32.42
C LEU A 27 -11.51 25.54 -30.93
N LEU A 28 -10.52 26.37 -30.60
CA LEU A 28 -10.31 26.89 -29.23
C LEU A 28 -11.48 27.76 -28.75
N LEU A 29 -12.06 28.56 -29.64
CA LEU A 29 -13.15 29.48 -29.35
C LEU A 29 -14.14 29.55 -30.51
N LEU A 30 -15.43 29.72 -30.18
CA LEU A 30 -16.46 30.03 -31.18
C LEU A 30 -16.16 31.38 -31.85
N SER A 31 -16.32 31.46 -33.16
CA SER A 31 -15.99 32.64 -33.99
C SER A 31 -16.64 33.93 -33.48
N LYS A 32 -17.91 33.86 -33.06
CA LYS A 32 -18.66 35.00 -32.48
C LYS A 32 -18.04 35.51 -31.18
N ARG A 33 -17.47 34.63 -30.36
CA ARG A 33 -16.78 35.02 -29.11
C ARG A 33 -15.39 35.57 -29.40
N LYS A 34 -14.64 34.93 -30.30
CA LYS A 34 -13.33 35.41 -30.77
C LYS A 34 -13.42 36.84 -31.30
N GLN A 35 -14.38 37.13 -32.18
CA GLN A 35 -14.56 38.48 -32.74
C GLN A 35 -14.89 39.52 -31.65
N LYS A 36 -15.76 39.19 -30.69
CA LYS A 36 -16.07 40.09 -29.57
C LYS A 36 -14.84 40.41 -28.71
N ILE A 37 -14.01 39.42 -28.44
CA ILE A 37 -12.78 39.58 -27.65
C ILE A 37 -11.79 40.46 -28.41
N LEU A 38 -11.59 40.22 -29.71
CA LEU A 38 -10.69 41.01 -30.56
C LEU A 38 -11.15 42.47 -30.68
N CYS A 39 -12.46 42.71 -30.89
CA CYS A 39 -13.00 44.08 -30.91
C CYS A 39 -12.82 44.79 -29.57
N ALA A 40 -13.06 44.10 -28.44
CA ALA A 40 -12.85 44.67 -27.12
C ALA A 40 -11.37 45.00 -26.84
N TYR A 41 -10.47 44.12 -27.28
CA TYR A 41 -9.02 44.32 -27.15
C TYR A 41 -8.51 45.49 -28.02
N ALA A 42 -8.97 45.57 -29.27
CA ALA A 42 -8.65 46.70 -30.16
C ALA A 42 -9.17 48.03 -29.59
N ASN A 43 -10.40 48.05 -29.04
CA ASN A 43 -10.97 49.24 -28.39
C ASN A 43 -10.20 49.67 -27.13
N ALA A 44 -9.49 48.74 -26.48
CA ALA A 44 -8.62 49.02 -25.34
C ALA A 44 -7.20 49.47 -25.75
N GLY A 45 -6.92 49.60 -27.05
CA GLY A 45 -5.62 50.02 -27.59
C GLY A 45 -4.64 48.88 -27.88
N GLY A 46 -5.09 47.62 -27.86
CA GLY A 46 -4.27 46.46 -28.18
C GLY A 46 -4.08 46.24 -29.69
N SER A 47 -2.89 45.80 -30.10
CA SER A 47 -2.59 45.42 -31.48
C SER A 47 -2.98 43.95 -31.75
N PRO A 48 -3.80 43.64 -32.77
CA PRO A 48 -4.19 42.27 -33.08
C PRO A 48 -3.10 41.45 -33.77
N ASP A 49 -1.98 42.07 -34.14
CA ASP A 49 -0.93 41.45 -34.97
C ASP A 49 -0.02 40.50 -34.19
N LEU A 50 0.10 40.68 -32.87
CA LEU A 50 0.91 39.84 -32.00
C LEU A 50 0.14 39.48 -30.74
N ASN A 51 0.24 38.22 -30.32
CA ASN A 51 -0.34 37.74 -29.08
C ASN A 51 0.48 38.26 -27.89
N PRO A 52 -0.08 39.11 -27.01
CA PRO A 52 0.65 39.67 -25.87
C PRO A 52 0.82 38.65 -24.73
N VAL A 53 0.12 37.51 -24.78
CA VAL A 53 0.17 36.49 -23.75
C VAL A 53 1.06 35.35 -24.23
N GLU A 54 2.07 35.01 -23.44
CA GLU A 54 2.98 33.89 -23.71
C GLU A 54 2.53 32.64 -22.93
N ARG A 55 2.59 31.48 -23.60
CA ARG A 55 2.43 30.19 -22.93
C ARG A 55 3.78 29.64 -22.52
N LYS A 56 3.95 29.44 -21.21
CA LYS A 56 5.13 28.76 -20.66
C LYS A 56 4.81 27.30 -20.36
N GLU A 57 5.65 26.41 -20.87
CA GLU A 57 5.62 25.01 -20.47
C GLU A 57 6.29 24.86 -19.11
N PHE A 58 5.75 23.99 -18.28
CA PHE A 58 6.36 23.64 -17.00
C PHE A 58 6.20 22.15 -16.76
N PHE A 59 7.12 21.59 -15.97
CA PHE A 59 6.95 20.25 -15.43
C PHE A 59 6.76 20.30 -13.93
N VAL A 60 6.00 19.33 -13.44
CA VAL A 60 5.67 19.21 -12.03
C VAL A 60 6.65 18.25 -11.39
N THR A 61 7.35 18.73 -10.37
CA THR A 61 8.24 17.94 -9.53
C THR A 61 7.87 18.09 -8.07
N GLY A 62 8.42 17.22 -7.23
CA GLY A 62 8.35 17.38 -5.79
C GLY A 62 8.11 16.06 -5.06
N ASP A 63 8.46 16.08 -3.77
CA ASP A 63 8.29 14.95 -2.87
C ASP A 63 7.08 15.18 -1.98
N GLY A 64 6.00 14.41 -2.20
CA GLY A 64 4.86 14.29 -1.30
C GLY A 64 4.21 15.64 -0.95
N SER A 65 4.72 16.28 0.11
CA SER A 65 4.28 17.59 0.59
C SER A 65 4.83 18.79 -0.19
N GLN A 66 5.79 18.59 -1.09
CA GLN A 66 6.35 19.66 -1.93
C GLN A 66 5.86 19.56 -3.37
N LEU A 67 5.40 20.69 -3.92
CA LEU A 67 5.08 20.89 -5.33
C LEU A 67 6.05 21.95 -5.88
N SER A 68 6.85 21.58 -6.87
CA SER A 68 7.80 22.46 -7.54
C SER A 68 7.49 22.48 -9.03
N LEU A 69 7.05 23.64 -9.51
CA LEU A 69 6.81 23.91 -10.92
C LEU A 69 8.10 24.44 -11.52
N VAL A 70 8.74 23.65 -12.37
CA VAL A 70 9.96 24.06 -13.06
C VAL A 70 9.58 24.45 -14.47
N VAL A 71 9.76 25.74 -14.78
CA VAL A 71 9.49 26.32 -16.09
C VAL A 71 10.53 25.78 -17.08
N ILE A 72 10.05 25.38 -18.26
CA ILE A 72 10.89 25.00 -19.39
C ILE A 72 11.02 26.24 -20.25
N ASP A 73 12.17 26.91 -20.15
CA ASP A 73 12.50 27.98 -21.10
C ASP A 73 12.87 27.32 -22.44
N SER A 74 11.97 27.44 -23.41
CA SER A 74 12.23 27.05 -24.81
C SER A 74 13.06 28.10 -25.55
N SER A 75 13.49 29.18 -24.88
CA SER A 75 14.34 30.22 -25.45
C SER A 75 15.81 29.89 -25.20
N GLU A 76 16.45 29.18 -26.13
CA GLU A 76 17.88 29.41 -26.36
C GLU A 76 18.00 30.82 -26.98
N SER A 77 18.26 31.83 -26.15
CA SER A 77 18.93 33.03 -26.62
C SER A 77 20.43 32.74 -26.61
N ALA A 78 20.97 32.35 -27.76
CA ALA A 78 22.39 32.48 -28.07
C ALA A 78 22.51 33.13 -29.44
N ASP A 79 22.78 34.43 -29.42
CA ASP A 79 23.34 35.18 -30.54
C ASP A 79 24.62 34.49 -31.01
N GLU A 80 24.66 33.99 -32.24
CA GLU A 80 25.89 33.78 -33.04
C GLU A 80 25.50 33.92 -34.52
N GLU A 81 25.97 35.01 -35.13
CA GLU A 81 25.93 35.21 -36.57
C GLU A 81 26.74 34.12 -37.28
N SER A 82 26.11 33.33 -38.14
CA SER A 82 26.80 32.82 -39.34
C SER A 82 25.80 32.37 -40.39
N ASN A 83 25.89 33.01 -41.55
CA ASN A 83 25.26 32.60 -42.80
C ASN A 83 25.39 31.09 -43.06
N THR A 84 24.30 30.42 -43.43
CA THR A 84 24.11 29.72 -44.72
C THR A 84 22.83 28.87 -44.73
N SER A 85 22.02 29.11 -45.77
CA SER A 85 21.29 28.11 -46.57
C SER A 85 20.33 27.11 -45.91
N THR A 86 19.04 27.37 -46.17
CA THR A 86 18.08 26.46 -46.84
C THR A 86 17.85 25.04 -46.28
N ALA A 87 16.58 24.85 -45.88
CA ALA A 87 15.82 23.59 -45.86
C ALA A 87 16.30 22.47 -44.91
N ASN A 88 15.52 22.32 -43.83
CA ASN A 88 15.17 21.10 -43.08
C ASN A 88 15.31 21.33 -41.57
N THR A 89 14.34 22.04 -40.98
CA THR A 89 14.26 22.25 -39.53
C THR A 89 12.97 21.66 -38.98
N GLU A 90 12.73 20.39 -39.28
CA GLU A 90 11.99 19.52 -38.38
C GLU A 90 13.04 18.63 -37.72
N SER A 91 13.00 18.45 -36.39
CA SER A 91 13.81 17.46 -35.63
C SER A 91 15.14 17.89 -34.99
N VAL A 92 15.31 19.15 -34.55
CA VAL A 92 16.40 19.49 -33.60
C VAL A 92 15.88 19.89 -32.21
N CYS A 93 14.76 20.62 -32.12
CA CYS A 93 14.19 21.03 -30.83
C CYS A 93 13.62 19.87 -29.97
N ALA A 94 13.32 18.72 -30.57
CA ALA A 94 12.84 17.54 -29.83
C ALA A 94 13.97 16.77 -29.12
N ARG A 95 15.23 16.93 -29.56
CA ARG A 95 16.35 16.06 -29.15
C ARG A 95 16.99 16.49 -27.82
N ASN A 96 17.10 17.79 -27.55
CA ASN A 96 17.58 18.30 -26.26
C ASN A 96 16.47 18.30 -25.18
N ASN A 97 15.20 18.45 -25.59
CA ASN A 97 14.03 18.35 -24.71
C ASN A 97 13.77 16.90 -24.24
N GLY A 98 14.18 15.91 -25.03
CA GLY A 98 14.20 14.50 -24.63
C GLY A 98 15.10 14.27 -23.42
N ALA A 99 16.34 14.75 -23.46
CA ALA A 99 17.32 14.53 -22.39
C ALA A 99 16.87 15.11 -21.02
N ARG A 100 16.28 16.32 -21.00
CA ARG A 100 15.75 16.92 -19.76
C ARG A 100 14.49 16.20 -19.25
N ARG A 101 13.61 15.77 -20.15
CA ARG A 101 12.41 14.99 -19.82
C ARG A 101 12.77 13.60 -19.28
N GLU A 102 13.74 12.94 -19.91
CA GLU A 102 14.30 11.66 -19.48
C GLU A 102 14.98 11.81 -18.11
N PHE A 103 15.75 12.87 -17.90
CA PHE A 103 16.37 13.17 -16.62
C PHE A 103 15.35 13.38 -15.49
N ALA A 104 14.23 14.08 -15.76
CA ALA A 104 13.13 14.24 -14.82
C ALA A 104 12.41 12.91 -14.52
N ALA A 105 12.18 12.08 -15.55
CA ALA A 105 11.60 10.75 -15.38
C ALA A 105 12.51 9.84 -14.53
N LEU A 106 13.83 9.89 -14.76
CA LEU A 106 14.81 9.18 -13.95
C LEU A 106 14.82 9.67 -12.50
N HIS A 107 14.78 10.98 -12.27
CA HIS A 107 14.70 11.55 -10.91
C HIS A 107 13.45 11.09 -10.17
N SER A 108 12.29 11.04 -10.85
CA SER A 108 11.04 10.52 -10.28
C SER A 108 11.15 9.03 -9.91
N GLN A 109 11.78 8.22 -10.76
CA GLN A 109 12.04 6.81 -10.47
C GLN A 109 12.99 6.62 -9.28
N ILE A 110 14.06 7.41 -9.19
CA ILE A 110 15.00 7.38 -8.06
C ILE A 110 14.30 7.77 -6.75
N ALA A 111 13.46 8.80 -6.78
CA ALA A 111 12.69 9.22 -5.61
C ALA A 111 11.73 8.10 -5.15
N THR A 112 11.05 7.46 -6.08
CA THR A 112 10.16 6.32 -5.80
C THR A 112 10.94 5.13 -5.22
N GLY A 113 12.10 4.80 -5.82
CA GLY A 113 12.97 3.74 -5.34
C GLY A 113 13.48 3.98 -3.92
N ARG A 114 13.80 5.23 -3.56
CA ARG A 114 14.18 5.59 -2.18
C ARG A 114 13.05 5.35 -1.19
N ARG A 115 11.80 5.66 -1.54
CA ARG A 115 10.64 5.39 -0.66
C ARG A 115 10.43 3.90 -0.45
N LEU A 116 10.47 3.11 -1.52
CA LEU A 116 10.35 1.65 -1.44
C LEU A 116 11.48 1.04 -0.58
N MET A 117 12.70 1.56 -0.69
CA MET A 117 13.83 1.09 0.13
C MET A 117 13.59 1.33 1.63
N VAL A 118 13.05 2.49 2.00
CA VAL A 118 12.69 2.79 3.39
C VAL A 118 11.59 1.83 3.90
N GLU A 119 10.58 1.55 3.07
CA GLU A 119 9.51 0.61 3.41
C GLU A 119 10.04 -0.82 3.61
N VAL A 120 10.83 -1.32 2.67
CA VAL A 120 11.48 -2.64 2.77
C VAL A 120 12.39 -2.71 4.00
N MET A 121 13.17 -1.67 4.28
CA MET A 121 14.03 -1.64 5.46
C MET A 121 13.22 -1.71 6.75
N ASN A 122 12.10 -0.99 6.83
CA ASN A 122 11.20 -1.04 7.99
C ASN A 122 10.59 -2.42 8.17
N GLU A 123 10.18 -3.08 7.08
CA GLU A 123 9.62 -4.44 7.11
C GLU A 123 10.68 -5.47 7.54
N VAL A 124 11.91 -5.37 7.02
CA VAL A 124 13.04 -6.22 7.42
C VAL A 124 13.34 -6.05 8.90
N GLN A 125 13.35 -4.81 9.41
CA GLN A 125 13.58 -4.55 10.83
C GLN A 125 12.45 -5.10 11.71
N ARG A 126 11.20 -5.04 11.24
CA ARG A 126 10.04 -5.63 11.92
C ARG A 126 10.17 -7.16 11.97
N SER A 127 10.42 -7.79 10.82
CA SER A 127 10.64 -9.23 10.70
C SER A 127 11.78 -9.73 11.59
N ARG A 128 12.89 -8.98 11.66
CA ARG A 128 14.01 -9.32 12.55
C ARG A 128 13.62 -9.29 14.02
N ARG A 129 12.84 -8.29 14.45
CA ARG A 129 12.33 -8.19 15.84
C ARG A 129 11.40 -9.36 16.17
N ASP A 130 10.52 -9.72 15.24
CA ASP A 130 9.59 -10.83 15.43
C ASP A 130 10.33 -12.18 15.50
N SER A 131 11.28 -12.41 14.59
CA SER A 131 12.14 -13.60 14.62
C SER A 131 12.94 -13.72 15.92
N GLN A 132 13.53 -12.61 16.38
CA GLN A 132 14.28 -12.58 17.65
C GLN A 132 13.38 -12.93 18.84
N ARG A 133 12.13 -12.45 18.83
CA ARG A 133 11.15 -12.77 19.88
C ARG A 133 10.77 -14.26 19.86
N GLU A 134 10.58 -14.85 18.69
CA GLU A 134 10.32 -16.29 18.59
C GLU A 134 11.51 -17.11 19.10
N ILE A 135 12.74 -16.73 18.77
CA ILE A 135 13.96 -17.37 19.30
C ILE A 135 14.03 -17.28 20.82
N GLN A 136 13.70 -16.13 21.41
CA GLN A 136 13.68 -15.99 22.87
C GLN A 136 12.62 -16.88 23.52
N LYS A 137 11.44 -17.01 22.88
CA LYS A 137 10.39 -17.93 23.37
C LYS A 137 10.83 -19.38 23.29
N THR A 138 11.40 -19.82 22.17
CA THR A 138 11.88 -21.21 22.02
C THR A 138 12.99 -21.49 23.03
N GLN A 139 13.92 -20.55 23.23
CA GLN A 139 14.95 -20.67 24.26
C GLN A 139 14.37 -20.76 25.67
N ALA A 140 13.34 -19.96 25.99
CA ALA A 140 12.67 -20.03 27.29
C ALA A 140 11.94 -21.37 27.51
N ILE A 141 11.28 -21.88 26.46
CA ILE A 141 10.64 -23.20 26.47
C ILE A 141 11.68 -24.30 26.69
N LEU A 142 12.80 -24.27 25.95
CA LEU A 142 13.89 -25.23 26.10
C LEU A 142 14.51 -25.19 27.49
N ARG A 143 14.80 -24.01 28.05
CA ARG A 143 15.28 -23.86 29.43
C ARG A 143 14.29 -24.45 30.44
N ARG A 144 12.98 -24.26 30.22
CA ARG A 144 11.94 -24.83 31.07
C ARG A 144 11.87 -26.36 30.98
N PHE A 145 12.17 -26.96 29.82
CA PHE A 145 12.30 -28.41 29.68
C PHE A 145 13.58 -28.93 30.35
N ALA A 146 14.70 -28.25 30.18
CA ALA A 146 15.99 -28.63 30.78
C ALA A 146 16.01 -28.52 32.32
N MET A 147 15.24 -27.58 32.90
CA MET A 147 15.12 -27.39 34.35
C MET A 147 14.16 -28.39 35.03
N LYS A 148 13.52 -29.30 34.28
CA LYS A 148 12.78 -30.42 34.89
C LYS A 148 13.75 -31.58 35.13
N PRO A 149 14.05 -31.97 36.39
CA PRO A 149 14.83 -33.16 36.65
C PRO A 149 13.99 -34.41 36.38
N GLY A 150 14.48 -35.25 35.46
CA GLY A 150 14.24 -36.70 35.40
C GLY A 150 12.83 -37.21 35.15
N LEU A 151 12.59 -37.76 33.95
CA LEU A 151 12.03 -39.11 33.75
C LEU A 151 12.21 -39.51 32.27
N ASN A 152 13.45 -39.75 31.85
CA ASN A 152 13.69 -40.65 30.72
C ASN A 152 13.35 -42.04 31.23
N ARG A 153 12.08 -42.45 31.10
CA ARG A 153 11.65 -43.81 31.41
C ARG A 153 11.58 -44.59 30.10
N GLU A 154 12.64 -45.39 29.96
CA GLU A 154 12.87 -46.58 29.17
C GLU A 154 11.65 -47.23 28.47
N ALA A 155 11.83 -47.59 27.20
CA ALA A 155 11.80 -48.98 26.70
C ALA A 155 11.84 -48.99 25.17
N ILE A 156 13.03 -49.18 24.58
CA ILE A 156 13.17 -49.76 23.25
C ILE A 156 14.06 -51.00 23.44
N THR A 157 13.41 -52.13 23.71
CA THR A 157 13.99 -53.46 23.55
C THR A 157 12.89 -54.39 23.04
N SER A 158 13.09 -54.84 21.80
CA SER A 158 12.87 -56.20 21.28
C SER A 158 11.48 -56.86 21.34
N ASP A 159 11.03 -57.22 20.13
CA ASP A 159 10.43 -58.49 19.70
C ASP A 159 9.02 -58.95 20.12
N ASP A 160 8.34 -59.38 19.05
CA ASP A 160 7.36 -60.45 18.86
C ASP A 160 5.97 -60.46 19.55
N HIS A 161 4.98 -60.73 18.68
CA HIS A 161 3.57 -61.07 18.90
C HIS A 161 3.38 -62.45 19.58
N PRO A 162 2.16 -62.98 19.89
CA PRO A 162 0.80 -62.40 19.97
C PRO A 162 -0.08 -62.91 21.17
N GLU A 163 -1.35 -62.47 21.20
CA GLU A 163 -2.57 -63.17 21.72
C GLU A 163 -3.03 -63.15 23.21
N THR A 164 -4.35 -62.91 23.33
CA THR A 164 -5.34 -63.52 24.24
C THR A 164 -5.56 -62.97 25.67
N SER A 165 -6.64 -62.17 25.74
CA SER A 165 -7.78 -62.25 26.68
C SER A 165 -7.69 -61.83 28.15
N ALA A 166 -8.79 -61.16 28.55
CA ALA A 166 -9.39 -61.03 29.88
C ALA A 166 -8.86 -59.94 30.84
N ASN A 167 -9.57 -58.81 30.82
CA ASN A 167 -10.06 -58.04 31.97
C ASN A 167 -9.14 -57.90 33.20
N ALA A 168 -8.46 -56.76 33.25
CA ALA A 168 -8.30 -56.02 34.51
C ALA A 168 -8.52 -54.53 34.22
N SER A 169 -9.65 -54.04 34.74
CA SER A 169 -10.04 -52.65 34.83
C SER A 169 -8.99 -51.82 35.57
N ALA A 170 -8.02 -51.27 34.83
CA ALA A 170 -7.28 -50.13 35.31
C ALA A 170 -8.20 -48.89 35.20
N PRO A 171 -8.54 -48.19 36.29
CA PRO A 171 -9.22 -46.92 36.16
C PRO A 171 -8.23 -46.02 35.43
N GLN A 172 -8.59 -45.58 34.23
CA GLN A 172 -7.90 -44.48 33.56
C GLN A 172 -7.91 -43.32 34.56
N ARG A 173 -6.76 -43.13 35.22
CA ARG A 173 -6.52 -42.04 36.17
C ARG A 173 -7.03 -40.77 35.53
N GLY A 174 -8.00 -40.17 36.21
CA GLY A 174 -8.88 -39.12 35.70
C GLY A 174 -8.17 -38.13 34.80
N LEU A 175 -8.49 -38.19 33.51
CA LEU A 175 -8.39 -37.06 32.62
C LEU A 175 -9.36 -36.01 33.16
N VAL A 176 -8.84 -35.14 34.03
CA VAL A 176 -9.61 -34.14 34.76
C VAL A 176 -10.52 -33.40 33.80
N ALA A 177 -11.84 -33.50 34.01
CA ALA A 177 -12.83 -32.78 33.25
C ALA A 177 -12.57 -31.28 33.40
N ARG A 178 -12.06 -30.65 32.34
CA ARG A 178 -11.64 -29.26 32.37
C ARG A 178 -12.10 -28.56 31.11
N LEU A 179 -12.72 -27.40 31.34
CA LEU A 179 -13.14 -26.54 30.25
C LEU A 179 -12.11 -25.43 30.00
N SER A 180 -11.98 -25.00 28.75
CA SER A 180 -11.20 -23.81 28.40
C SER A 180 -11.74 -22.56 29.11
N LYS A 181 -10.87 -21.65 29.56
CA LYS A 181 -11.35 -20.45 30.28
C LYS A 181 -11.99 -19.43 29.35
N ARG A 182 -11.52 -19.34 28.10
CA ARG A 182 -11.95 -18.39 27.07
C ARG A 182 -11.77 -19.04 25.69
N PRO A 183 -12.74 -19.82 25.18
CA PRO A 183 -12.66 -20.31 23.80
C PRO A 183 -12.64 -19.10 22.86
N LYS A 184 -11.69 -19.07 21.93
CA LYS A 184 -11.47 -17.94 21.01
C LYS A 184 -12.49 -17.91 19.89
N ASP A 185 -12.95 -19.08 19.45
CA ASP A 185 -13.82 -19.25 18.30
C ASP A 185 -14.75 -20.47 18.49
N LEU A 186 -15.81 -20.53 17.68
CA LEU A 186 -16.80 -21.61 17.69
C LEU A 186 -16.15 -22.98 17.42
N PHE A 187 -15.09 -23.01 16.60
CA PHE A 187 -14.32 -24.24 16.35
C PHE A 187 -13.69 -24.79 17.64
N GLU A 188 -13.06 -23.96 18.47
CA GLU A 188 -12.48 -24.42 19.75
C GLU A 188 -13.56 -24.97 20.69
N LEU A 189 -14.74 -24.33 20.69
CA LEU A 189 -15.87 -24.76 21.53
C LEU A 189 -16.44 -26.12 21.07
N TRP A 190 -16.64 -26.32 19.77
CA TRP A 190 -17.10 -27.59 19.21
C TRP A 190 -16.06 -28.69 19.36
N HIS A 191 -14.78 -28.38 19.12
CA HIS A 191 -13.69 -29.33 19.26
C HIS A 191 -13.54 -29.79 20.71
N GLU A 192 -13.63 -28.87 21.67
CA GLU A 192 -13.66 -29.20 23.10
C GLU A 192 -14.89 -30.03 23.50
N TYR A 193 -16.05 -29.80 22.88
CA TYR A 193 -17.25 -30.59 23.11
C TYR A 193 -17.10 -32.03 22.59
N GLN A 194 -16.55 -32.20 21.39
CA GLN A 194 -16.45 -33.49 20.70
C GLN A 194 -15.25 -34.33 21.15
N PHE A 195 -14.10 -33.69 21.37
CA PHE A 195 -12.79 -34.32 21.59
C PHE A 195 -12.12 -33.92 22.92
N GLY A 196 -12.57 -32.84 23.57
CA GLY A 196 -12.01 -32.35 24.83
C GLY A 196 -10.85 -31.37 24.67
N CYS A 197 -10.29 -30.90 25.79
CA CYS A 197 -9.18 -29.97 25.80
C CYS A 197 -7.84 -30.70 25.98
N GLY A 198 -7.05 -30.85 24.91
CA GLY A 198 -5.67 -31.33 25.01
C GLY A 198 -5.55 -32.76 25.54
N GLY A 199 -6.40 -33.67 25.08
CA GLY A 199 -6.45 -35.07 25.52
C GLY A 199 -7.24 -35.30 26.82
N LEU A 200 -7.88 -34.26 27.37
CA LEU A 200 -8.78 -34.40 28.51
C LEU A 200 -10.18 -34.87 28.08
N LYS A 201 -10.98 -35.30 29.06
CA LYS A 201 -12.35 -35.77 28.84
C LYS A 201 -13.15 -34.76 27.99
N PRO A 202 -13.86 -35.20 26.94
CA PRO A 202 -14.68 -34.32 26.11
C PRO A 202 -15.90 -33.79 26.87
N ALA A 203 -16.33 -32.57 26.56
CA ALA A 203 -17.39 -31.91 27.34
C ALA A 203 -18.76 -32.62 27.23
N LYS A 204 -19.01 -33.37 26.13
CA LYS A 204 -20.21 -34.19 25.95
C LYS A 204 -20.32 -35.33 26.98
N ASP A 205 -19.18 -35.85 27.44
CA ASP A 205 -19.11 -37.00 28.35
C ASP A 205 -19.04 -36.58 29.83
N PHE A 206 -19.21 -35.29 30.13
CA PHE A 206 -19.16 -34.80 31.50
C PHE A 206 -20.32 -35.35 32.34
N THR A 207 -19.97 -35.90 33.50
CA THR A 207 -20.93 -36.32 34.53
C THR A 207 -21.61 -35.10 35.16
N ALA A 208 -22.76 -35.30 35.80
CA ALA A 208 -23.46 -34.20 36.48
C ALA A 208 -22.59 -33.50 37.54
N PHE A 209 -21.75 -34.28 38.25
CA PHE A 209 -20.80 -33.77 39.22
C PHE A 209 -19.73 -32.86 38.58
N GLU A 210 -19.12 -33.30 37.47
CA GLU A 210 -18.11 -32.53 36.73
C GLU A 210 -18.69 -31.24 36.13
N ARG A 211 -19.94 -31.28 35.64
CA ARG A 211 -20.67 -30.08 35.19
C ARG A 211 -20.90 -29.11 36.34
N GLY A 212 -21.24 -29.62 37.53
CA GLY A 212 -21.47 -28.83 38.73
C GLY A 212 -20.21 -28.09 39.22
N PHE A 213 -19.05 -28.74 39.13
CA PHE A 213 -17.76 -28.15 39.51
C PHE A 213 -17.40 -26.91 38.68
N ASN A 214 -17.86 -26.86 37.42
CA ASN A 214 -17.68 -25.71 36.54
C ASN A 214 -19.00 -25.20 35.94
N LYS A 215 -20.02 -25.04 36.81
CA LYS A 215 -21.39 -24.67 36.41
C LYS A 215 -21.46 -23.40 35.55
N PHE A 216 -20.64 -22.40 35.86
CA PHE A 216 -20.65 -21.11 35.17
C PHE A 216 -20.07 -21.22 33.75
N ALA A 217 -18.95 -21.92 33.57
CA ALA A 217 -18.38 -22.10 32.23
C ALA A 217 -19.27 -23.01 31.38
N TYR A 218 -19.83 -24.08 31.96
CA TYR A 218 -20.70 -24.99 31.24
C TYR A 218 -22.03 -24.33 30.84
N SER A 219 -22.66 -23.55 31.73
CA SER A 219 -23.93 -22.85 31.44
C SER A 219 -23.79 -21.83 30.30
N ARG A 220 -22.65 -21.14 30.20
CA ARG A 220 -22.40 -20.14 29.13
C ARG A 220 -22.21 -20.75 27.74
N ARG A 221 -22.11 -22.09 27.67
CA ARG A 221 -21.84 -22.86 26.45
C ARG A 221 -23.03 -23.70 26.04
N LYS A 222 -24.08 -23.75 26.86
CA LYS A 222 -25.38 -24.25 26.43
C LYS A 222 -25.95 -23.23 25.44
N VAL A 223 -25.82 -23.55 24.16
CA VAL A 223 -26.54 -22.89 23.09
C VAL A 223 -27.95 -23.46 23.12
N PHE A 224 -28.78 -22.95 24.02
CA PHE A 224 -30.23 -22.99 23.85
C PHE A 224 -30.66 -21.54 23.63
#